data_AF-A0AAW2ARW8-F1
#
_entry.id   AF-A0AAW2ARW8-F1
#
_cell.length_a   1.000
_cell.length_b   1.000
_cell.length_c   1.000
_cell.angle_alpha   90.00
_cell.angle_beta   90.00
_cell.angle_gamma   90.00
#
_symmetry.space_group_name_H-M   'P 1'
#
loop_
_entity.id
_entity.type
_entity.pdbx_description
1 polymer ?
#
loop_
_entity_poly.entity_id
_entity_poly.type
_entity_poly.pdbx_seq_one_letter_code
_entity_poly.pdbx_strand_id
1 'polypeptide(L)'
;MDSWLNMMLLCGLLLIASLQTTNAFRFRRSNSKSHLETNVHSLQDHYKTRGTEWVSKSVFVSHLNQLNSKASCTCQALLLERMLNFYEELFKDMQSEHKDERNNPQYVMNEVKKLRQNYIVEHKVWKELQEINSLKVKNGTIRGGALNDFLMVFERAYTEKHKQV
;
A
#
# COMPACT_ATOMS: atom_id res chain seq x y z
N MET A 1 24.70 43.44 -16.77
CA MET A 1 25.12 42.49 -15.70
C MET A 1 23.94 41.63 -15.25
N ASP A 2 22.93 41.47 -16.10
CA ASP A 2 21.60 40.98 -15.68
C ASP A 2 21.31 39.53 -16.09
N SER A 3 22.12 38.97 -16.99
CA SER A 3 21.96 37.59 -17.46
C SER A 3 22.50 36.55 -16.46
N TRP A 4 23.53 36.91 -15.68
CA TRP A 4 24.17 35.99 -14.72
C TRP A 4 23.35 35.84 -13.42
N LEU A 5 22.70 36.92 -12.98
CA LEU A 5 21.78 36.89 -11.84
C LEU A 5 20.54 36.04 -12.13
N ASN A 6 20.00 36.08 -13.37
CA ASN A 6 18.87 35.23 -13.76
C ASN A 6 19.22 33.74 -13.81
N MET A 7 20.44 33.38 -14.23
CA MET A 7 20.88 31.97 -14.25
C MET A 7 21.08 31.42 -12.82
N MET A 8 21.66 32.21 -11.90
CA MET A 8 21.78 31.88 -10.48
C MET A 8 20.41 31.74 -9.79
N LEU A 9 19.45 32.60 -10.13
CA LEU A 9 18.08 32.53 -9.59
C LEU A 9 17.32 31.28 -10.07
N LEU A 10 17.50 30.88 -11.33
CA LEU A 10 16.89 29.66 -11.87
C LEU A 10 17.50 28.38 -11.27
N CYS A 11 18.82 28.35 -11.03
CA CYS A 11 19.45 27.24 -10.32
C CYS A 11 19.06 27.19 -8.84
N GLY A 12 18.90 28.34 -8.17
CA GLY A 12 18.41 28.43 -6.79
C GLY A 12 16.96 27.97 -6.64
N LEU A 13 16.08 28.32 -7.60
CA LEU A 13 14.68 27.90 -7.60
C LEU A 13 14.51 26.41 -7.91
N LEU A 14 15.34 25.83 -8.78
CA LEU A 14 15.36 24.37 -9.03
C LEU A 14 15.81 23.58 -7.79
N LEU A 15 16.75 24.12 -7.00
CA LEU A 15 17.17 23.51 -5.74
C LEU A 15 16.06 23.57 -4.68
N ILE A 16 15.31 24.67 -4.59
CA ILE A 16 14.18 24.79 -3.65
C ILE A 16 13.00 23.91 -4.06
N ALA A 17 12.71 23.77 -5.36
CA ALA A 17 11.67 22.87 -5.86
C ALA A 17 12.04 21.39 -5.67
N SER A 18 13.33 21.04 -5.75
CA SER A 18 13.81 19.68 -5.51
C SER A 18 13.81 19.27 -4.03
N LEU A 19 13.79 20.23 -3.11
CA LEU A 19 13.75 19.97 -1.66
C LEU A 19 12.32 19.80 -1.09
N GLN A 20 11.27 20.04 -1.89
CA GLN A 20 9.89 20.01 -1.40
C GLN A 20 9.05 18.80 -1.84
N THR A 21 9.64 17.77 -2.47
CA THR A 21 8.90 16.54 -2.83
C THR A 21 9.41 15.25 -2.21
N THR A 22 10.39 15.31 -1.30
CA THR A 22 10.41 14.30 -0.23
C THR A 22 9.39 14.72 0.81
N ASN A 23 8.11 14.47 0.51
CA ASN A 23 7.11 14.23 1.53
C ASN A 23 7.56 12.98 2.29
N ALA A 24 8.60 13.09 3.11
CA ALA A 24 8.76 12.24 4.26
C ALA A 24 7.44 12.38 5.00
N PHE A 25 6.58 11.36 4.90
CA PHE A 25 5.31 11.30 5.59
C PHE A 25 5.57 11.65 7.06
N ARG A 26 5.36 12.91 7.43
CA ARG A 26 5.48 13.38 8.80
C ARG A 26 4.23 12.90 9.51
N PHE A 27 4.15 11.59 9.79
CA PHE A 27 3.11 11.09 10.66
C PHE A 27 3.28 11.75 12.01
N ARG A 28 2.20 12.38 12.49
CA ARG A 28 2.01 12.94 13.83
C ARG A 28 2.67 12.03 14.88
N ARG A 29 3.58 12.60 15.68
CA ARG A 29 4.41 11.88 16.66
C ARG A 29 3.52 11.44 17.84
N SER A 30 2.99 10.22 17.76
CA SER A 30 2.44 9.47 18.89
C SER A 30 3.58 8.67 19.54
N ASN A 31 3.57 8.49 20.86
CA ASN A 31 4.52 7.63 21.57
C ASN A 31 4.55 6.18 21.03
N SER A 32 3.45 5.71 20.40
CA SER A 32 3.43 4.40 19.72
C SER A 32 4.33 4.36 18.48
N LYS A 33 4.51 5.49 17.79
CA LYS A 33 5.28 5.56 16.54
C LYS A 33 6.78 5.35 16.79
N SER A 34 7.31 5.88 17.89
CA SER A 34 8.72 5.69 18.27
C SER A 34 9.04 4.25 18.65
N HIS A 35 8.10 3.55 19.29
CA HIS A 35 8.28 2.13 19.60
C HIS A 35 8.21 1.25 18.35
N LEU A 36 7.27 1.52 17.44
CA LEU A 36 7.18 0.82 16.16
C LEU A 36 8.47 0.98 15.33
N GLU A 37 8.97 2.21 15.21
CA GLU A 37 10.22 2.51 14.50
C GLU A 37 11.42 1.77 15.10
N THR A 38 11.54 1.78 16.43
CA THR A 38 12.60 1.04 17.13
C THR A 38 12.53 -0.46 16.85
N ASN A 39 11.34 -1.07 16.94
CA ASN A 39 11.17 -2.51 16.69
C ASN A 39 11.45 -2.87 15.23
N VAL A 40 11.03 -2.03 14.27
CA VAL A 40 11.36 -2.23 12.85
C VAL A 40 12.87 -2.15 12.64
N HIS A 41 13.57 -1.19 13.25
CA HIS A 41 15.02 -1.11 13.16
C HIS A 41 15.73 -2.33 13.76
N SER A 42 15.29 -2.83 14.92
CA SER A 42 15.83 -4.07 15.49
C SER A 42 15.65 -5.27 14.56
N LEU A 43 14.49 -5.40 13.91
CA LEU A 43 14.27 -6.43 12.88
C LEU A 43 15.22 -6.21 11.70
N GLN A 44 15.36 -4.97 11.21
CA GLN A 44 16.26 -4.69 10.10
C GLN A 44 17.73 -5.00 10.43
N ASP A 45 18.17 -4.74 11.66
CA ASP A 45 19.52 -5.09 12.12
C ASP A 45 19.70 -6.62 12.19
N HIS A 46 18.70 -7.33 12.74
CA HIS A 46 18.72 -8.79 12.83
C HIS A 46 18.81 -9.47 11.46
N TYR A 47 17.99 -9.03 10.51
CA TYR A 47 17.97 -9.56 9.14
C TYR A 47 18.98 -8.90 8.20
N LYS A 48 19.79 -7.95 8.70
CA LYS A 48 20.81 -7.21 7.94
C LYS A 48 20.24 -6.51 6.70
N THR A 49 19.09 -5.86 6.83
CA THR A 49 18.36 -5.22 5.72
C THR A 49 18.51 -3.69 5.65
N ARG A 50 19.49 -3.12 6.37
CA ARG A 50 19.78 -1.66 6.34
C ARG A 50 20.75 -1.24 5.25
N GLY A 51 21.40 -2.20 4.59
CA GLY A 51 22.37 -1.92 3.54
C GLY A 51 21.76 -1.27 2.30
N THR A 52 22.57 -0.53 1.56
CA THR A 52 22.15 0.20 0.35
C THR A 52 21.63 -0.73 -0.76
N GLU A 53 22.03 -2.01 -0.73
CA GLU A 53 21.55 -3.06 -1.64
C GLU A 53 20.05 -3.34 -1.54
N TRP A 54 19.38 -2.87 -0.48
CA TRP A 54 17.93 -3.03 -0.28
C TRP A 54 17.12 -1.85 -0.80
N VAL A 55 17.74 -0.70 -1.08
CA VAL A 55 17.04 0.51 -1.54
C VAL A 55 16.29 0.25 -2.86
N SER A 56 16.94 -0.42 -3.81
CA SER A 56 16.31 -0.78 -5.10
C SER A 56 15.41 -2.02 -5.03
N LYS A 57 15.31 -2.67 -3.87
CA LYS A 57 14.53 -3.89 -3.64
C LYS A 57 13.25 -3.63 -2.83
N SER A 58 12.87 -2.37 -2.66
CA SER A 58 11.66 -2.00 -1.94
C SER A 58 10.41 -2.62 -2.58
N VAL A 59 9.59 -3.31 -1.78
CA VAL A 59 8.44 -4.07 -2.28
C VAL A 59 7.29 -3.16 -2.75
N PHE A 60 7.01 -2.06 -2.04
CA PHE A 60 5.81 -1.24 -2.28
C PHE A 60 6.05 0.21 -2.67
N VAL A 61 7.30 0.70 -2.74
CA VAL A 61 7.57 2.13 -3.02
C VAL A 61 6.99 2.58 -4.35
N SER A 62 7.06 1.76 -5.40
CA SER A 62 6.45 2.07 -6.70
C SER A 62 4.94 2.28 -6.61
N HIS A 63 4.25 1.44 -5.84
CA HIS A 63 2.82 1.54 -5.61
C HIS A 63 2.46 2.74 -4.73
N LEU A 64 3.25 2.99 -3.67
CA LEU A 64 3.07 4.14 -2.77
C LEU A 64 3.22 5.47 -3.52
N ASN A 65 4.22 5.60 -4.38
CA ASN A 65 4.45 6.80 -5.19
C ASN A 65 3.29 7.10 -6.16
N GLN A 66 2.57 6.07 -6.58
CA GLN A 66 1.42 6.19 -7.48
C GLN A 66 0.08 6.28 -6.75
N LEU A 67 0.03 6.26 -5.42
CA LEU A 67 -1.25 6.30 -4.69
C LEU A 67 -2.04 7.55 -5.05
N ASN A 68 -1.38 8.71 -5.03
CA ASN A 68 -2.01 10.00 -5.30
C ASN A 68 -2.50 10.15 -6.75
N SER A 69 -2.01 9.31 -7.68
CA SER A 69 -2.46 9.33 -9.08
C SER A 69 -3.66 8.39 -9.33
N LYS A 70 -4.19 7.70 -8.29
CA LYS A 70 -5.38 6.86 -8.42
C LYS A 70 -6.65 7.70 -8.28
N ALA A 71 -7.65 7.40 -9.10
CA ALA A 71 -8.84 8.22 -9.31
C ALA A 71 -9.79 8.35 -8.10
N SER A 72 -9.67 7.49 -7.07
CA SER A 72 -10.51 7.59 -5.86
C SER A 72 -9.76 7.21 -4.59
N CYS A 73 -10.15 7.83 -3.47
CA CYS A 73 -9.69 7.47 -2.13
C CYS A 73 -9.97 5.99 -1.81
N THR A 74 -11.05 5.43 -2.35
CA THR A 74 -11.41 4.01 -2.19
C THR A 74 -10.39 3.07 -2.86
N CYS A 75 -9.91 3.40 -4.06
CA CYS A 75 -8.87 2.59 -4.71
C CYS A 75 -7.55 2.64 -3.95
N GLN A 76 -7.20 3.79 -3.38
CA GLN A 76 -6.01 3.95 -2.53
C GLN A 76 -6.14 3.13 -1.24
N ALA A 77 -7.29 3.19 -0.58
CA ALA A 77 -7.56 2.45 0.63
C ALA A 77 -7.47 0.93 0.40
N LEU A 78 -8.02 0.43 -0.71
CA LEU A 78 -7.94 -0.99 -1.07
C LEU A 78 -6.48 -1.44 -1.29
N LEU A 79 -5.65 -0.61 -1.94
CA LEU A 79 -4.23 -0.90 -2.12
C LEU A 79 -3.48 -0.93 -0.79
N LEU A 80 -3.73 0.04 0.09
CA LEU A 80 -3.12 0.11 1.42
C LEU A 80 -3.52 -1.09 2.28
N GLU A 81 -4.78 -1.49 2.25
CA GLU A 81 -5.26 -2.65 2.99
C GLU A 81 -4.56 -3.94 2.52
N ARG A 82 -4.35 -4.11 1.21
CA ARG A 82 -3.56 -5.24 0.69
C ARG A 82 -2.10 -5.23 1.14
N MET A 83 -1.46 -4.07 1.17
CA MET A 83 -0.09 -3.93 1.69
C MET A 83 -0.01 -4.27 3.19
N LEU A 84 -1.00 -3.83 3.98
CA LEU A 84 -1.09 -4.16 5.41
C LEU A 84 -1.32 -5.66 5.62
N ASN A 85 -2.17 -6.29 4.81
CA ASN A 85 -2.36 -7.74 4.87
C ASN A 85 -1.07 -8.51 4.59
N PHE A 86 -0.31 -8.08 3.56
CA PHE A 86 1.00 -8.67 3.27
C PHE A 86 1.96 -8.56 4.46
N TYR A 87 2.05 -7.38 5.09
CA TYR A 87 2.91 -7.21 6.27
C TYR A 87 2.47 -8.06 7.45
N GLU A 88 1.16 -8.25 7.67
CA GLU A 88 0.68 -9.16 8.71
C GLU A 88 1.08 -10.61 8.45
N GLU A 89 0.94 -11.08 7.21
CA GLU A 89 1.37 -12.43 6.80
C GLU A 89 2.88 -12.58 6.93
N LEU A 90 3.66 -11.61 6.46
CA LEU A 90 5.11 -11.59 6.59
C LEU A 90 5.56 -11.67 8.05
N PHE A 91 5.02 -10.83 8.93
CA PHE A 91 5.42 -10.83 10.33
C PHE A 91 4.93 -12.07 11.10
N LYS A 92 3.80 -12.66 10.67
CA LYS A 92 3.34 -13.96 11.20
C LYS A 92 4.28 -15.09 10.79
N ASP A 93 4.75 -15.09 9.54
CA ASP A 93 5.71 -16.07 9.02
C ASP A 93 7.05 -15.94 9.75
N MET A 94 7.60 -14.72 9.81
CA MET A 94 8.81 -14.41 10.58
C MET A 94 8.65 -14.82 12.05
N GLN A 95 7.48 -14.63 12.67
CA GLN A 95 7.25 -15.07 14.05
C GLN A 95 7.41 -16.59 14.20
N SER A 96 6.95 -17.36 13.22
CA SER A 96 7.01 -18.83 13.27
C SER A 96 8.45 -19.36 13.21
N GLU A 97 9.38 -18.57 12.67
CA GLU A 97 10.80 -18.89 12.58
C GLU A 97 11.59 -18.56 13.87
N HIS A 98 11.05 -17.72 14.77
CA HIS A 98 11.78 -17.20 15.93
C HIS A 98 11.27 -17.70 17.27
N LYS A 99 12.17 -18.30 18.05
CA LYS A 99 11.94 -18.68 19.46
C LYS A 99 12.50 -17.67 20.47
N ASP A 100 13.26 -16.67 20.01
CA ASP A 100 13.87 -15.64 20.86
C ASP A 100 12.97 -14.40 20.93
N GLU A 101 12.58 -14.02 22.15
CA GLU A 101 11.64 -12.93 22.40
C GLU A 101 12.20 -11.54 22.04
N ARG A 102 13.53 -11.36 22.00
CA ARG A 102 14.16 -10.04 21.83
C ARG A 102 13.96 -9.43 20.43
N ASN A 103 13.80 -10.27 19.40
CA ASN A 103 13.61 -9.84 18.01
C ASN A 103 12.27 -10.34 17.46
N ASN A 104 11.30 -10.58 18.34
CA ASN A 104 10.01 -11.13 17.97
C ASN A 104 9.19 -10.12 17.15
N PRO A 105 8.80 -10.42 15.89
CA PRO A 105 8.01 -9.52 15.05
C PRO A 105 6.57 -9.30 15.57
N GLN A 106 6.16 -9.99 16.64
CA GLN A 106 4.83 -9.89 17.26
C GLN A 106 4.37 -8.45 17.54
N TYR A 107 5.24 -7.57 18.03
CA TYR A 107 4.86 -6.18 18.29
C TYR A 107 4.46 -5.46 17.00
N VAL A 108 5.30 -5.55 15.96
CA VAL A 108 5.06 -4.93 14.65
C VAL A 108 3.80 -5.53 14.01
N MET A 109 3.63 -6.85 14.08
CA MET A 109 2.41 -7.53 13.62
C MET A 109 1.16 -7.00 14.33
N ASN A 110 1.21 -6.77 15.65
CA ASN A 110 0.08 -6.25 16.41
C ASN A 110 -0.28 -4.82 16.01
N GLU A 111 0.69 -3.96 15.75
CA GLU A 111 0.43 -2.61 15.25
C GLU A 111 -0.19 -2.64 13.84
N VAL A 112 0.26 -3.54 12.97
CA VAL A 112 -0.38 -3.77 11.65
C VAL A 112 -1.82 -4.24 11.82
N LYS A 113 -2.08 -5.23 12.68
CA LYS A 113 -3.43 -5.75 12.98
C LYS A 113 -4.38 -4.67 13.47
N LYS A 114 -3.91 -3.79 14.37
CA LYS A 114 -4.69 -2.64 14.87
C LYS A 114 -5.04 -1.69 13.74
N LEU A 115 -4.06 -1.32 12.92
CA LEU A 115 -4.29 -0.39 11.81
C LEU A 115 -5.25 -0.99 10.77
N ARG A 116 -5.16 -2.30 10.49
CA ARG A 116 -6.01 -3.00 9.52
C ARG A 116 -7.49 -3.01 9.93
N GLN A 117 -7.83 -2.82 11.21
CA GLN A 117 -9.23 -2.68 11.64
C GLN A 117 -9.93 -1.47 10.98
N ASN A 118 -9.17 -0.44 10.58
CA ASN A 118 -9.73 0.71 9.87
C ASN A 118 -10.05 0.42 8.40
N TYR A 119 -9.69 -0.76 7.89
CA TYR A 119 -9.83 -1.15 6.48
C TYR A 119 -10.73 -2.39 6.30
N ILE A 120 -11.67 -2.63 7.22
CA ILE A 120 -12.56 -3.81 7.17
C ILE A 120 -13.41 -3.82 5.89
N VAL A 121 -13.82 -2.65 5.38
CA VAL A 121 -14.63 -2.54 4.17
C VAL A 121 -13.81 -2.96 2.95
N GLU A 122 -12.60 -2.43 2.82
CA GLU A 122 -11.65 -2.78 1.76
C GLU A 122 -11.31 -4.27 1.80
N HIS A 123 -11.14 -4.83 3.00
CA HIS A 123 -10.92 -6.26 3.17
C HIS A 123 -12.08 -7.11 2.66
N LYS A 124 -13.33 -6.68 2.84
CA LYS A 124 -14.51 -7.36 2.29
C LYS A 124 -14.54 -7.29 0.76
N VAL A 125 -14.31 -6.10 0.19
CA VAL A 125 -14.23 -5.91 -1.26
C VAL A 125 -13.14 -6.80 -1.87
N TRP A 126 -11.99 -6.93 -1.22
CA TRP A 126 -10.96 -7.85 -1.67
C TRP A 126 -11.43 -9.32 -1.69
N LYS A 127 -12.15 -9.77 -0.66
CA LYS A 127 -12.68 -11.15 -0.64
C LYS A 127 -13.65 -11.39 -1.80
N GLU A 128 -14.55 -10.44 -2.06
CA GLU A 128 -15.45 -10.50 -3.21
C GLU A 128 -14.68 -10.60 -4.53
N LEU A 129 -13.59 -9.84 -4.69
CA LEU A 129 -12.71 -9.94 -5.86
C LEU A 129 -12.02 -11.31 -5.98
N GLN A 130 -11.58 -11.90 -4.87
CA GLN A 130 -11.00 -13.25 -4.86
C GLN A 130 -12.04 -14.30 -5.24
N GLU A 131 -13.26 -14.18 -4.72
CA GLU A 131 -14.38 -15.07 -5.05
C GLU A 131 -14.67 -15.02 -6.55
N ILE A 132 -14.78 -13.82 -7.13
CA ILE A 132 -14.98 -13.62 -8.58
C ILE A 132 -13.82 -14.22 -9.38
N ASN A 133 -12.57 -13.96 -9.00
CA ASN A 133 -11.38 -14.49 -9.68
C ASN A 133 -11.26 -16.03 -9.58
N SER A 134 -11.87 -16.64 -8.56
CA SER A 134 -11.86 -18.10 -8.38
C SER A 134 -12.90 -18.82 -9.25
N LEU A 135 -13.82 -18.10 -9.90
CA LEU A 135 -14.87 -18.68 -10.73
C LEU A 135 -14.30 -19.44 -11.93
N LYS A 136 -14.68 -20.70 -12.07
CA LYS A 136 -14.22 -21.57 -13.16
C LYS A 136 -15.13 -21.42 -14.37
N VAL A 137 -14.71 -20.64 -15.37
CA VAL A 137 -15.46 -20.39 -16.60
C VAL A 137 -15.82 -21.65 -17.41
N LYS A 138 -15.16 -22.80 -17.16
CA LYS A 138 -15.49 -24.09 -17.79
C LYS A 138 -16.65 -24.84 -17.10
N ASN A 139 -17.08 -24.39 -15.92
CA ASN A 139 -18.20 -24.98 -15.20
C ASN A 139 -19.53 -24.54 -15.86
N GLY A 140 -20.37 -25.53 -16.25
CA GLY A 140 -21.64 -25.29 -16.93
C GLY A 140 -22.64 -24.46 -16.11
N THR A 141 -22.73 -24.69 -14.79
CA THR A 141 -23.60 -23.92 -13.88
C THR A 141 -23.16 -22.46 -13.79
N ILE A 142 -21.85 -22.22 -13.70
CA ILE A 142 -21.30 -20.85 -13.68
C ILE A 142 -21.60 -20.13 -14.99
N ARG A 143 -21.46 -20.80 -16.14
CA ARG A 143 -21.81 -20.22 -17.44
C ARG A 143 -23.29 -19.85 -17.52
N GLY A 144 -24.17 -20.77 -17.10
CA GLY A 144 -25.61 -20.52 -17.09
C GLY A 144 -25.99 -19.32 -16.21
N GLY A 145 -25.48 -19.28 -14.97
CA GLY A 145 -25.70 -18.16 -14.06
C GLY A 145 -25.13 -16.83 -14.58
N ALA A 146 -23.91 -16.85 -15.13
CA ALA A 146 -23.28 -15.65 -15.68
C ALA A 146 -24.06 -15.06 -16.87
N LEU A 147 -24.70 -15.90 -17.69
CA LEU A 147 -25.56 -15.43 -18.78
C LEU A 147 -26.85 -14.78 -18.26
N ASN A 148 -27.42 -15.30 -17.17
CA ASN A 148 -28.62 -14.72 -16.56
C ASN A 148 -28.38 -13.29 -16.03
N ASP A 149 -27.21 -13.08 -15.41
CA ASP A 149 -26.90 -11.80 -14.76
C ASP A 149 -26.17 -10.81 -15.68
N PHE A 150 -25.78 -11.24 -16.89
CA PHE A 150 -24.90 -10.50 -17.79
C PHE A 150 -25.40 -9.07 -18.08
N LEU A 151 -26.65 -8.92 -18.50
CA LEU A 151 -27.19 -7.62 -18.91
C LEU A 151 -27.20 -6.62 -17.74
N MET A 152 -27.57 -7.10 -16.54
CA MET A 152 -27.56 -6.28 -15.33
C MET A 152 -26.15 -5.78 -14.99
N VAL A 153 -25.14 -6.66 -15.08
CA VAL A 153 -23.74 -6.27 -14.84
C VAL A 153 -23.27 -5.28 -15.91
N PHE A 154 -23.59 -5.55 -17.18
CA PHE A 154 -23.19 -4.71 -18.31
C PHE A 154 -23.77 -3.29 -18.19
N GLU A 155 -25.07 -3.16 -17.95
CA GLU A 155 -25.75 -1.86 -17.80
C GLU A 155 -25.23 -1.07 -16.58
N ARG A 156 -25.01 -1.76 -15.45
CA ARG A 156 -24.45 -1.13 -14.25
C ARG A 156 -23.04 -0.60 -14.52
N ALA A 157 -22.19 -1.40 -15.15
CA ALA A 157 -20.82 -1.00 -15.49
C ALA A 157 -20.79 0.16 -16.50
N TYR A 158 -21.66 0.12 -17.52
CA TYR A 158 -21.79 1.19 -18.49
C TYR A 158 -22.19 2.51 -17.80
N THR A 159 -23.22 2.49 -16.95
CA THR A 159 -23.71 3.70 -16.28
C THR A 159 -22.75 4.25 -15.24
N GLU A 160 -22.01 3.42 -14.51
CA GLU A 160 -21.11 3.85 -13.43
C GLU A 160 -19.97 4.76 -13.93
N LYS A 161 -19.50 4.55 -15.17
CA LYS A 161 -18.44 5.37 -15.78
C LYS A 161 -18.94 6.47 -16.70
N HIS A 162 -20.17 6.37 -17.22
CA HIS A 162 -20.73 7.37 -18.13
C HIS A 162 -21.61 8.42 -17.42
N LYS A 163 -21.87 8.30 -16.12
CA LYS A 163 -22.58 9.32 -15.30
C LYS A 163 -21.72 10.53 -14.89
N GLN A 164 -20.54 10.73 -15.48
CA GLN A 164 -19.69 11.92 -15.27
C GLN A 164 -19.79 12.95 -16.40
N VAL A 165 -21.00 13.17 -16.94
CA VAL A 165 -21.31 14.31 -17.83
C VAL A 165 -22.37 15.18 -17.17
#